data_AF-A0A358KHL0-F1
#
_entry.id   AF-A0A358KHL0-F1
#
_cell.length_a   1.000
_cell.length_b   1.000
_cell.length_c   1.000
_cell.angle_alpha   90.00
_cell.angle_beta   90.00
_cell.angle_gamma   90.00
#
_symmetry.space_group_name_H-M   'P 1'
#
loop_
_entity.id
_entity.type
_entity.pdbx_description
1 polymer ?
#
loop_
_entity_poly.entity_id
_entity_poly.type
_entity_poly.pdbx_seq_one_letter_code
_entity_poly.pdbx_strand_id
1 'polypeptide(L)'
;MEGVFDTVIPEIQHALRREHYEMPTPVQAQAIPPQVAGDDLFGSAQTGTGKTAAFTIPLLQDLSGYRKRPDSGCPRALILAPTRELAAQIGESIATYGRFLHVSHTVIFGGVGQRPQELALDRGVDIVVATPGRLLDLMGQGHVDLSQVETFILDEA
;
A
#
# COMPACT_ATOMS: atom_id res chain seq x y z
N MET A 1 -13.29 2.53 -19.30
CA MET A 1 -12.90 1.71 -18.15
C MET A 1 -13.95 0.65 -18.05
N GLU A 2 -13.55 -0.61 -17.96
CA GLU A 2 -14.47 -1.74 -17.89
C GLU A 2 -14.03 -2.73 -16.81
N GLY A 3 -14.95 -3.57 -16.34
CA GLY A 3 -14.67 -4.68 -15.45
C GLY A 3 -14.50 -4.25 -13.98
N VAL A 4 -13.57 -4.87 -13.27
CA VAL A 4 -13.42 -4.64 -11.81
C VAL A 4 -13.06 -3.19 -11.45
N PHE A 5 -12.50 -2.42 -12.38
CA PHE A 5 -12.24 -1.00 -12.12
C PHE A 5 -13.51 -0.15 -12.01
N ASP A 6 -14.64 -0.59 -12.56
CA ASP A 6 -15.91 0.14 -12.39
C ASP A 6 -16.55 -0.09 -11.02
N THR A 7 -16.06 -1.09 -10.27
CA THR A 7 -16.58 -1.43 -8.94
C THR A 7 -15.84 -0.75 -7.81
N VAL A 8 -14.74 -0.03 -8.09
CA VAL A 8 -14.00 0.71 -7.05
C VAL A 8 -14.53 2.14 -6.88
N ILE A 9 -14.19 2.79 -5.77
CA ILE A 9 -14.70 4.14 -5.46
C ILE A 9 -14.32 5.20 -6.52
N PRO A 10 -15.14 6.26 -6.71
CA PRO A 10 -14.96 7.24 -7.78
C PRO A 10 -13.60 7.93 -7.82
N GLU A 11 -13.01 8.19 -6.66
CA GLU A 11 -11.69 8.82 -6.50
C GLU A 11 -10.58 7.97 -7.11
N ILE A 12 -10.62 6.65 -6.88
CA ILE A 12 -9.66 5.69 -7.46
C ILE A 12 -9.92 5.55 -8.96
N GLN A 13 -11.17 5.45 -9.40
CA GLN A 13 -11.50 5.45 -10.84
C GLN A 13 -10.95 6.69 -11.54
N HIS A 14 -10.99 7.86 -10.88
CA HIS A 14 -10.42 9.08 -11.42
C HIS A 14 -8.89 8.99 -11.54
N ALA A 15 -8.19 8.47 -10.54
CA ALA A 15 -6.75 8.21 -10.61
C ALA A 15 -6.40 7.25 -11.76
N LEU A 16 -7.10 6.11 -11.86
CA LEU A 16 -6.88 5.11 -12.90
C LEU A 16 -7.06 5.67 -14.32
N ARG A 17 -8.11 6.49 -14.56
CA ARG A 17 -8.29 7.15 -15.86
C ARG A 17 -7.14 8.08 -16.23
N ARG A 18 -6.54 8.77 -15.24
CA ARG A 18 -5.41 9.68 -15.47
C ARG A 18 -4.14 8.94 -15.82
N GLU A 19 -3.97 7.74 -15.28
CA GLU A 19 -2.86 6.83 -15.60
C GLU A 19 -3.15 5.96 -16.83
N HIS A 20 -4.20 6.25 -17.59
CA HIS A 20 -4.60 5.51 -18.79
C HIS A 20 -4.88 4.02 -18.56
N TYR A 21 -5.35 3.66 -17.36
CA TYR A 21 -5.88 2.32 -17.08
C TYR A 21 -7.27 2.19 -17.71
N GLU A 22 -7.37 1.39 -18.77
CA GLU A 22 -8.63 1.13 -19.46
C GLU A 22 -9.25 -0.21 -19.06
N MET A 23 -8.44 -1.27 -19.07
CA MET A 23 -8.84 -2.64 -18.78
C MET A 23 -7.94 -3.24 -17.70
N PRO A 24 -8.51 -3.96 -16.72
CA PRO A 24 -7.70 -4.67 -15.72
C PRO A 24 -6.92 -5.81 -16.39
N THR A 25 -5.69 -6.01 -15.93
CA THR A 25 -4.91 -7.20 -16.29
C THR A 25 -5.56 -8.46 -15.68
N PRO A 26 -5.26 -9.68 -16.19
CA PRO A 26 -5.84 -10.91 -15.63
C PRO A 26 -5.60 -11.09 -14.13
N VAL A 27 -4.44 -10.66 -13.62
CA VAL A 27 -4.15 -10.71 -12.18
C VAL A 27 -5.00 -9.70 -11.40
N GLN A 28 -5.20 -8.48 -11.92
CA GLN A 28 -6.05 -7.48 -11.28
C GLN A 28 -7.52 -7.91 -11.24
N ALA A 29 -8.03 -8.44 -12.36
CA ALA A 29 -9.41 -8.91 -12.46
C ALA A 29 -9.73 -10.05 -11.48
N GLN A 30 -8.74 -10.90 -11.17
CA GLN A 30 -8.90 -12.01 -10.23
C GLN A 30 -8.61 -11.62 -8.77
N ALA A 31 -7.64 -10.75 -8.54
CA ALA A 31 -7.17 -10.42 -7.20
C ALA A 31 -7.98 -9.32 -6.52
N ILE A 32 -8.48 -8.33 -7.25
CA ILE A 32 -9.16 -7.17 -6.65
C ILE A 32 -10.49 -7.58 -5.96
N PRO A 33 -11.40 -8.36 -6.59
CA PRO A 33 -12.69 -8.68 -5.98
C PRO A 33 -12.62 -9.37 -4.59
N PRO A 34 -11.81 -10.43 -4.38
CA PRO A 34 -11.75 -11.08 -3.07
C PRO A 34 -11.15 -10.16 -1.99
N GLN A 35 -10.14 -9.36 -2.33
CA GLN A 35 -9.58 -8.39 -1.38
C GLN A 35 -10.59 -7.31 -0.97
N VAL A 36 -11.44 -6.84 -1.90
CA VAL A 36 -12.54 -5.91 -1.57
C VAL A 36 -13.60 -6.58 -0.69
N ALA A 37 -13.78 -7.90 -0.79
CA ALA A 37 -14.66 -8.66 0.09
C ALA A 37 -14.06 -8.94 1.48
N GLY A 38 -12.78 -8.62 1.69
CA GLY A 38 -12.05 -8.88 2.94
C GLY A 38 -11.47 -10.30 3.04
N ASP A 39 -11.38 -11.03 1.93
CA ASP A 39 -10.81 -12.36 1.89
C ASP A 39 -9.27 -12.32 1.80
N ASP A 40 -8.61 -13.27 2.48
CA ASP A 40 -7.17 -13.50 2.33
C ASP A 40 -6.85 -13.98 0.90
N LEU A 41 -5.75 -13.46 0.34
CA LEU A 41 -5.32 -13.80 -1.01
C LEU A 41 -3.87 -14.27 -1.02
N PHE A 42 -3.64 -15.45 -1.58
CA PHE A 42 -2.32 -15.91 -2.02
C PHE A 42 -2.29 -15.96 -3.55
N GLY A 43 -1.37 -15.23 -4.16
CA GLY A 43 -1.27 -15.12 -5.61
C GLY A 43 0.17 -15.16 -6.10
N SER A 44 0.44 -16.00 -7.09
CA SER A 44 1.69 -15.98 -7.84
C SER A 44 1.43 -15.45 -9.25
N ALA A 45 2.14 -14.40 -9.63
CA ALA A 45 2.12 -13.88 -10.99
C ALA A 45 3.49 -13.32 -11.38
N GLN A 46 3.78 -13.32 -12.68
CA GLN A 46 5.03 -12.83 -13.23
C GLN A 46 5.20 -11.32 -12.97
N THR A 47 6.44 -10.85 -12.80
CA THR A 47 6.76 -9.43 -12.71
C THR A 47 6.25 -8.67 -13.95
N GLY A 48 5.81 -7.42 -13.75
CA GLY A 48 5.27 -6.59 -14.84
C GLY A 48 3.82 -6.90 -15.24
N THR A 49 3.12 -7.79 -14.54
CA THR A 49 1.70 -8.12 -14.82
C THR A 49 0.69 -7.19 -14.14
N GLY A 50 1.15 -6.18 -13.40
CA GLY A 50 0.29 -5.23 -12.69
C GLY A 50 -0.14 -5.68 -11.29
N LYS A 51 0.64 -6.57 -10.64
CA LYS A 51 0.44 -7.02 -9.25
C LYS A 51 0.33 -5.85 -8.25
N THR A 52 1.16 -4.83 -8.40
CA THR A 52 1.16 -3.68 -7.49
C THR A 52 -0.19 -2.98 -7.46
N ALA A 53 -0.78 -2.69 -8.61
CA ALA A 53 -2.14 -2.16 -8.69
C ALA A 53 -3.17 -3.16 -8.12
N ALA A 54 -2.96 -4.46 -8.32
CA ALA A 54 -3.88 -5.51 -7.87
C ALA A 54 -4.05 -5.56 -6.34
N PHE A 55 -3.03 -5.20 -5.56
CA PHE A 55 -3.13 -5.12 -4.08
C PHE A 55 -3.26 -3.69 -3.54
N THR A 56 -2.69 -2.68 -4.20
CA THR A 56 -2.77 -1.29 -3.71
C THR A 56 -4.15 -0.68 -3.89
N ILE A 57 -4.86 -1.00 -4.98
CA ILE A 57 -6.22 -0.49 -5.24
C ILE A 57 -7.21 -0.92 -4.14
N PRO A 58 -7.38 -2.22 -3.81
CA PRO A 58 -8.30 -2.63 -2.76
C PRO A 58 -7.88 -2.09 -1.38
N LEU A 59 -6.57 -2.05 -1.08
CA LEU A 59 -6.06 -1.45 0.16
C LEU A 59 -6.43 0.03 0.29
N LEU A 60 -6.23 0.82 -0.77
CA LEU A 60 -6.58 2.24 -0.77
C LEU A 60 -8.08 2.46 -0.63
N GLN A 61 -8.88 1.60 -1.26
CA GLN A 61 -10.34 1.65 -1.13
C GLN A 61 -10.78 1.41 0.32
N ASP A 62 -10.26 0.38 0.97
CA ASP A 62 -10.56 0.08 2.37
C ASP A 62 -10.17 1.25 3.28
N LEU A 63 -8.90 1.70 3.17
CA LEU A 63 -8.38 2.79 4.00
C LEU A 63 -9.09 4.14 3.78
N SER A 64 -9.73 4.37 2.62
CA SER A 64 -10.50 5.59 2.34
C SER A 64 -11.75 5.73 3.23
N GLY A 65 -12.24 4.63 3.78
CA GLY A 65 -13.38 4.60 4.69
C GLY A 65 -13.07 5.18 6.07
N TYR A 66 -11.79 5.19 6.48
CA TYR A 66 -11.40 5.66 7.79
C TYR A 66 -11.46 7.19 7.88
N ARG A 67 -12.04 7.69 8.97
CA ARG A 67 -12.16 9.13 9.26
C ARG A 67 -11.19 9.60 10.33
N LYS A 68 -10.73 8.70 11.21
CA LYS A 68 -9.77 9.01 12.26
C LYS A 68 -8.37 9.09 11.63
N ARG A 69 -7.58 10.08 12.03
CA ARG A 69 -6.14 10.11 11.72
C ARG A 69 -5.44 8.88 12.35
N PRO A 70 -4.47 8.26 11.67
CA PRO A 70 -3.65 7.20 12.27
C PRO A 70 -2.89 7.72 13.50
N ASP A 71 -2.72 6.85 14.49
CA ASP A 71 -1.94 7.16 15.68
C ASP A 71 -0.44 7.19 15.33
N SER A 72 0.36 7.93 16.10
CA SER A 72 1.81 8.06 15.89
C SER A 72 2.49 6.69 15.92
N GLY A 73 3.25 6.34 14.88
CA GLY A 73 3.98 5.07 14.80
C GLY A 73 3.10 3.82 14.61
N CYS A 74 1.77 3.95 14.51
CA CYS A 74 0.83 2.83 14.44
C CYS A 74 0.09 2.80 13.09
N PRO A 75 0.70 2.21 12.02
CA PRO A 75 0.04 2.10 10.73
C PRO A 75 -1.11 1.08 10.75
N ARG A 76 -2.09 1.28 9.85
CA ARG A 76 -3.20 0.34 9.61
C ARG A 76 -2.82 -0.75 8.62
N ALA A 77 -1.87 -0.46 7.75
CA ALA A 77 -1.40 -1.39 6.75
C ALA A 77 0.12 -1.43 6.67
N LEU A 78 0.66 -2.64 6.50
CA LEU A 78 2.07 -2.90 6.28
C LEU A 78 2.27 -3.63 4.95
N ILE A 79 3.15 -3.11 4.12
CA ILE A 79 3.62 -3.77 2.90
C ILE A 79 5.12 -4.05 3.03
N LEU A 80 5.52 -5.31 2.94
CA LEU A 80 6.92 -5.70 2.90
C LEU A 80 7.39 -5.97 1.48
N ALA A 81 8.56 -5.41 1.16
CA ALA A 81 9.27 -5.65 -0.09
C ALA A 81 10.73 -6.04 0.19
N PRO A 82 11.34 -6.94 -0.61
CA PRO A 82 12.71 -7.41 -0.40
C PRO A 82 13.77 -6.34 -0.68
N THR A 83 13.49 -5.38 -1.55
CA THR A 83 14.46 -4.38 -2.03
C THR A 83 13.99 -2.95 -1.81
N ARG A 84 14.94 -2.02 -1.79
CA ARG A 84 14.66 -0.59 -1.62
C ARG A 84 13.92 -0.04 -2.84
N GLU A 85 14.32 -0.51 -4.01
CA GLU A 85 13.80 -0.12 -5.30
C GLU A 85 12.34 -0.54 -5.43
N LEU A 86 12.01 -1.78 -5.06
CA LEU A 86 10.62 -2.24 -5.06
C LEU A 86 9.77 -1.52 -4.01
N ALA A 87 10.30 -1.29 -2.79
CA ALA A 87 9.60 -0.52 -1.77
C ALA A 87 9.27 0.91 -2.27
N ALA A 88 10.22 1.56 -2.96
CA ALA A 88 10.00 2.88 -3.56
C ALA A 88 8.94 2.84 -4.67
N GLN A 89 8.99 1.86 -5.58
CA GLN A 89 8.01 1.69 -6.66
C GLN A 89 6.59 1.44 -6.14
N ILE A 90 6.46 0.66 -5.06
CA ILE A 90 5.17 0.46 -4.39
C ILE A 90 4.67 1.79 -3.79
N GLY A 91 5.55 2.56 -3.12
CA GLY A 91 5.22 3.89 -2.61
C GLY A 91 4.73 4.85 -3.71
N GLU A 92 5.41 4.88 -4.85
CA GLU A 92 4.99 5.68 -6.01
C GLU A 92 3.62 5.25 -6.54
N SER A 93 3.34 3.95 -6.57
CA SER A 93 2.05 3.41 -6.97
C SER A 93 0.94 3.83 -6.01
N ILE A 94 1.18 3.76 -4.69
CA ILE A 94 0.25 4.23 -3.66
C ILE A 94 -0.02 5.73 -3.83
N ALA A 95 1.02 6.54 -4.03
CA ALA A 95 0.86 7.98 -4.27
C ALA A 95 0.03 8.28 -5.52
N THR A 96 0.20 7.47 -6.57
CA THR A 96 -0.48 7.61 -7.85
C THR A 96 -1.98 7.28 -7.73
N TYR A 97 -2.31 6.07 -7.25
CA TYR A 97 -3.69 5.62 -7.15
C TYR A 97 -4.44 6.29 -6.00
N GLY A 98 -3.74 6.66 -4.93
CA GLY A 98 -4.28 7.34 -3.75
C GLY A 98 -4.34 8.86 -3.87
N ARG A 99 -3.98 9.45 -5.02
CA ARG A 99 -3.84 10.90 -5.22
C ARG A 99 -5.06 11.73 -4.79
N PHE A 100 -6.25 11.17 -4.90
CA PHE A 100 -7.52 11.83 -4.58
C PHE A 100 -8.11 11.37 -3.23
N LEU A 101 -7.34 10.64 -2.44
CA LEU A 101 -7.74 10.11 -1.14
C LEU A 101 -7.01 10.82 -0.01
N HIS A 102 -7.61 10.79 1.17
CA HIS A 102 -6.96 11.22 2.42
C HIS A 102 -6.25 10.05 3.10
N VAL A 103 -5.47 9.28 2.33
CA VAL A 103 -4.70 8.12 2.82
C VAL A 103 -3.22 8.48 2.80
N SER A 104 -2.60 8.44 3.96
CA SER A 104 -1.19 8.78 4.16
C SER A 104 -0.30 7.54 4.10
N HIS A 105 0.89 7.68 3.53
CA HIS A 105 1.85 6.59 3.50
C HIS A 105 3.28 7.09 3.69
N THR A 106 4.17 6.18 4.08
CA THR A 106 5.61 6.39 4.05
C THR A 106 6.34 5.13 3.59
N VAL A 107 7.55 5.31 3.07
CA VAL A 107 8.43 4.21 2.65
C VAL A 107 9.66 4.23 3.56
N ILE A 108 9.97 3.10 4.19
CA ILE A 108 11.10 2.95 5.11
C ILE A 108 12.07 1.86 4.63
N PHE A 109 13.34 2.22 4.50
CA PHE A 109 14.40 1.28 4.14
C PHE A 109 15.79 1.78 4.57
N GLY A 110 16.74 0.84 4.65
CA GLY A 110 18.13 1.09 5.05
C GLY A 110 18.98 1.81 4.00
N GLY A 111 20.17 2.27 4.41
CA GLY A 111 21.12 2.93 3.49
C GLY A 111 20.81 4.39 3.17
N VAL A 112 19.80 4.98 3.82
CA VAL A 112 19.48 6.40 3.81
C VAL A 112 19.24 6.90 5.25
N GLY A 113 19.24 8.22 5.42
CA GLY A 113 18.99 8.85 6.72
C GLY A 113 17.71 8.35 7.38
N GLN A 114 17.80 8.00 8.66
CA GLN A 114 16.66 7.48 9.44
C GLN A 114 15.69 8.59 9.86
N ARG A 115 16.21 9.77 10.20
CA ARG A 115 15.45 10.90 10.74
C ARG A 115 14.19 11.28 9.93
N PRO A 116 14.22 11.37 8.58
CA PRO A 116 13.01 11.65 7.82
C PRO A 116 11.93 10.56 7.94
N GLN A 117 12.34 9.29 8.11
CA GLN A 117 11.43 8.16 8.26
C GLN A 117 10.78 8.17 9.65
N GLU A 118 11.54 8.45 10.71
CA GLU A 118 11.00 8.68 12.07
C GLU A 118 9.97 9.80 12.05
N LEU A 119 10.31 10.96 11.48
CA LEU A 119 9.41 12.11 11.43
C LEU A 119 8.11 11.83 10.65
N ALA A 120 8.16 10.94 9.65
CA ALA A 120 6.97 10.51 8.94
C ALA A 120 6.10 9.59 9.82
N LEU A 121 6.71 8.63 10.51
CA LEU A 121 6.02 7.73 11.44
C LEU A 121 5.40 8.48 12.62
N ASP A 122 6.13 9.43 13.20
CA ASP A 122 5.68 10.27 14.33
C ASP A 122 4.44 11.11 13.96
N ARG A 123 4.28 11.48 12.68
CA ARG A 123 3.08 12.20 12.21
C ARG A 123 1.84 11.30 12.16
N GLY A 124 2.01 9.98 12.25
CA GLY A 124 0.98 8.98 11.95
C GLY A 124 0.80 8.84 10.43
N VAL A 125 0.86 7.60 9.96
CA VAL A 125 0.61 7.22 8.56
C VAL A 125 -0.32 6.02 8.50
N ASP A 126 -1.15 5.94 7.46
CA ASP A 126 -2.07 4.79 7.29
C ASP A 126 -1.31 3.56 6.79
N ILE A 127 -0.38 3.77 5.84
CA ILE A 127 0.39 2.69 5.20
C ILE A 127 1.89 2.87 5.45
N VAL A 128 2.55 1.80 5.86
CA VAL A 128 4.02 1.69 5.83
C VAL A 128 4.42 0.68 4.77
N VAL A 129 5.23 1.11 3.81
CA VAL A 129 5.96 0.22 2.90
C VAL A 129 7.38 0.08 3.41
N ALA A 130 7.87 -1.14 3.62
CA ALA A 130 9.15 -1.33 4.29
C ALA A 130 10.01 -2.44 3.70
N THR A 131 11.34 -2.26 3.82
CA THR A 131 12.26 -3.40 3.80
C THR A 131 12.44 -3.96 5.21
N PRO A 132 12.58 -5.30 5.39
CA PRO A 132 12.55 -5.92 6.72
C PRO A 132 13.59 -5.36 7.70
N GLY A 133 14.83 -5.13 7.25
CA GLY A 133 15.91 -4.67 8.12
C GLY A 133 15.63 -3.33 8.79
N ARG A 134 15.14 -2.33 8.04
CA ARG A 134 14.83 -1.00 8.59
C ARG A 134 13.56 -1.02 9.43
N LEU A 135 12.56 -1.82 9.07
CA LEU A 135 11.36 -1.98 9.88
C LEU A 135 11.71 -2.52 11.28
N LEU A 136 12.49 -3.61 11.34
CA LEU A 136 12.89 -4.23 12.61
C LEU A 136 13.71 -3.27 13.48
N ASP A 137 14.59 -2.47 12.87
CA ASP A 137 15.37 -1.45 13.57
C ASP A 137 14.48 -0.38 14.21
N LEU A 138 13.55 0.20 13.43
CA LEU A 138 12.62 1.21 13.93
C LEU A 138 11.63 0.67 14.95
N MET A 139 11.21 -0.60 14.84
CA MET A 139 10.43 -1.29 15.88
C MET A 139 11.23 -1.47 17.17
N GLY A 140 12.49 -1.91 17.07
CA GLY A 140 13.38 -2.08 18.23
C GLY A 140 13.67 -0.77 18.96
N GLN A 141 13.61 0.35 18.25
CA GLN A 141 13.74 1.71 18.79
C GLN A 141 12.41 2.31 19.30
N GLY A 142 11.27 1.64 19.08
CA GLY A 142 9.95 2.10 19.50
C GLY A 142 9.30 3.16 18.59
N HIS A 143 9.79 3.32 17.35
CA HIS A 143 9.20 4.24 16.36
C HIS A 143 8.02 3.63 15.59
N VAL A 144 7.89 2.29 15.60
CA VAL A 144 6.82 1.56 14.92
C VAL A 144 6.20 0.55 15.87
N ASP A 145 4.89 0.61 16.02
CA ASP A 145 4.06 -0.41 16.65
C ASP A 145 3.08 -0.97 15.62
N LEU A 146 3.12 -2.29 15.40
CA LEU A 146 2.27 -2.97 14.43
C LEU A 146 0.94 -3.46 15.03
N SER A 147 0.64 -3.11 16.28
CA SER A 147 -0.58 -3.55 17.00
C SER A 147 -1.89 -3.11 16.33
N GLN A 148 -1.87 -2.07 15.49
CA GLN A 148 -3.02 -1.57 14.73
C GLN A 148 -3.03 -2.01 13.25
N VAL A 149 -2.10 -2.87 12.83
CA VAL A 149 -2.09 -3.37 11.45
C VAL A 149 -3.26 -4.33 11.25
N GLU A 150 -4.17 -3.97 10.35
CA GLU A 150 -5.32 -4.77 9.93
C GLU A 150 -5.08 -5.43 8.57
N THR A 151 -4.25 -4.82 7.72
CA THR A 151 -3.87 -5.38 6.42
C THR A 151 -2.36 -5.57 6.30
N PHE A 152 -1.94 -6.79 6.00
CA PHE A 152 -0.53 -7.14 5.75
C PHE A 152 -0.35 -7.67 4.33
N ILE A 153 0.62 -7.11 3.61
CA ILE A 153 0.96 -7.51 2.25
C ILE A 153 2.45 -7.85 2.19
N LEU A 154 2.77 -8.99 1.56
CA LEU A 154 4.13 -9.41 1.29
C LEU A 154 4.31 -9.54 -0.22
N ASP A 155 5.10 -8.64 -0.83
CA ASP A 155 5.42 -8.70 -2.25
C ASP A 155 6.81 -9.32 -2.45
N GLU A 156 6.92 -10.21 -3.44
CA GLU A 156 8.10 -11.03 -3.73
C GLU A 156 8.54 -11.95 -2.56
N ALA A 157 7.59 -12.74 -2.04
CA ALA A 157 7.86 -13.93 -1.21
C ALA A 157 8.26 -15.16 -2.04
#